data_AF-A0A3D5EDF6-F1
#
_entry.id   AF-A0A3D5EDF6-F1
#
_cell.length_a   1.000
_cell.length_b   1.000
_cell.length_c   1.000
_cell.angle_alpha   90.00
_cell.angle_beta   90.00
_cell.angle_gamma   90.00
#
_symmetry.space_group_name_H-M   'P 1'
#
loop_
_entity.id
_entity.type
_entity.pdbx_description
1 polymer ?
#
loop_
_entity_poly.entity_id
_entity_poly.type
_entity_poly.pdbx_seq_one_letter_code
_entity_poly.pdbx_strand_id
1 'polypeptide(L)' 'MALSKELTNHSLPEIGDAFGGRDHTTVLHACRKVKSLRDESHEVKEDYQNLIRTLSS' A
#
# COMPACT_ATOMS: atom_id res chain seq x y z
N MET A 1 3.40 -1.78 -1.52
CA MET A 1 3.38 -0.33 -1.84
C MET A 1 2.41 0.43 -0.94
N ALA A 2 1.09 0.22 -1.03
CA ALA A 2 0.12 0.97 -0.20
C ALA A 2 0.37 0.82 1.32
N LEU A 3 0.48 -0.42 1.81
CA LEU A 3 0.82 -0.70 3.22
C LEU A 3 2.18 -0.11 3.61
N SER A 4 3.19 -0.21 2.74
CA SER A 4 4.50 0.42 2.99
C SER A 4 4.38 1.92 3.21
N LYS A 5 3.45 2.59 2.50
CA LYS A 5 3.22 4.02 2.68
C LYS A 5 2.45 4.38 3.95
N GLU A 6 1.59 3.49 4.43
CA GLU A 6 0.81 3.68 5.66
C GLU A 6 1.57 3.28 6.93
N LEU A 7 2.42 2.26 6.85
CA LEU A 7 3.11 1.67 8.01
C LEU A 7 4.55 2.17 8.20
N THR A 8 5.07 2.99 7.29
CA THR A 8 6.43 3.52 7.37
C THR A 8 6.49 5.01 7.06
N ASN A 9 7.59 5.66 7.44
CA ASN A 9 7.85 7.07 7.12
C ASN A 9 8.53 7.27 5.76
N HIS A 10 8.69 6.23 4.95
CA HIS A 10 9.33 6.36 3.64
C HIS A 10 8.51 7.23 2.68
N SER A 11 9.22 8.00 1.87
CA SER A 11 8.70 8.79 0.78
C SER A 11 8.26 7.91 -0.40
N LEU A 12 7.45 8.46 -1.32
CA LEU A 12 7.01 7.72 -2.49
C LEU A 12 8.17 7.28 -3.40
N PRO A 13 9.23 8.08 -3.62
CA PRO A 13 10.41 7.62 -4.34
C PRO A 13 11.13 6.46 -3.65
N GLU A 14 11.39 6.54 -2.33
CA GLU A 14 12.05 5.46 -1.59
C GLU A 14 11.27 4.14 -1.65
N ILE A 15 9.94 4.22 -1.56
CA ILE A 15 9.09 3.05 -1.75
C ILE A 15 9.16 2.56 -3.21
N GLY A 16 9.20 3.46 -4.20
CA GLY A 16 9.36 3.10 -5.60
C GLY A 16 10.64 2.29 -5.84
N ASP A 17 11.76 2.80 -5.33
CA ASP A 17 13.07 2.18 -5.41
C ASP A 17 13.09 0.79 -4.76
N ALA A 18 12.55 0.67 -3.54
CA ALA A 18 12.44 -0.60 -2.82
C ALA A 18 11.56 -1.64 -3.54
N PHE A 19 10.66 -1.19 -4.43
CA PHE A 19 9.77 -2.05 -5.22
C PHE A 19 10.28 -2.23 -6.66
N GLY A 20 11.60 -2.21 -6.86
CA GLY A 20 12.26 -2.52 -8.13
C GLY A 20 12.50 -1.30 -9.01
N GLY A 21 12.79 -0.13 -8.43
CA GLY A 21 13.03 1.11 -9.18
C GLY A 21 11.76 1.65 -9.87
N ARG A 22 10.59 1.43 -9.27
CA ARG A 22 9.32 1.94 -9.81
C ARG A 22 9.22 3.43 -9.60
N ASP A 23 8.66 4.14 -10.59
CA ASP A 23 8.42 5.57 -10.44
C ASP A 23 7.45 5.87 -9.28
N HIS A 24 7.70 6.97 -8.57
CA HIS A 24 6.91 7.41 -7.42
C HIS A 24 5.40 7.58 -7.75
N THR A 25 5.04 7.92 -8.99
CA THR A 25 3.64 7.97 -9.44
C THR A 25 2.99 6.59 -9.49
N THR A 26 3.75 5.52 -9.70
CA THR A 26 3.26 4.13 -9.60
C THR A 26 2.87 3.80 -8.18
N VAL A 27 3.66 4.25 -7.20
CA VAL A 27 3.32 4.09 -5.77
C VAL A 27 2.06 4.89 -5.44
N LEU A 28 1.98 6.13 -5.91
CA LEU A 28 0.79 6.97 -5.74
C LEU A 28 -0.47 6.30 -6.33
N HIS A 29 -0.35 5.76 -7.54
CA HIS A 29 -1.44 5.02 -8.19
C HIS A 29 -1.83 3.78 -7.38
N ALA A 30 -0.86 3.00 -6.89
CA ALA A 30 -1.13 1.83 -6.07
C ALA A 30 -1.90 2.20 -4.79
N CYS A 31 -1.52 3.29 -4.10
CA CYS A 31 -2.25 3.77 -2.91
C CYS A 31 -3.70 4.12 -3.23
N ARG A 32 -3.95 4.85 -4.34
CA ARG A 32 -5.31 5.20 -4.77
C ARG A 32 -6.13 3.97 -5.17
N LYS A 33 -5.53 3.05 -5.92
CA LYS A 33 -6.22 1.84 -6.39
C LYS A 33 -6.58 0.91 -5.25
N VAL A 34 -5.67 0.68 -4.30
CA VAL A 34 -5.96 -0.15 -3.12
C VAL A 34 -7.05 0.48 -2.26
N LYS A 35 -7.08 1.81 -2.13
CA LYS A 35 -8.17 2.50 -1.43
C LYS A 35 -9.53 2.21 -2.07
N SER A 36 -9.68 2.37 -3.39
CA SER A 36 -10.96 2.07 -4.07
C SER A 36 -11.33 0.59 -3.98
N LEU A 37 -10.37 -0.32 -4.12
CA LEU A 37 -10.64 -1.76 -3.99
C LEU A 37 -11.12 -2.16 -2.58
N ARG A 38 -10.62 -1.50 -1.52
CA ARG A 38 -11.11 -1.71 -0.15
C ARG A 38 -12.54 -1.22 0.06
N ASP A 39 -12.98 -0.24 -0.72
CA ASP A 39 -14.35 0.28 -0.67
C ASP A 39 -15.31 -0.59 -1.51
N GLU A 40 -14.81 -1.18 -2.60
CA GLU A 40 -15.58 -1.99 -3.56
C GLU A 40 -15.65 -3.48 -3.21
N SER A 41 -14.63 -4.04 -2.56
CA SER A 41 -14.52 -5.47 -2.27
C SER A 41 -14.32 -5.75 -0.77
N HIS A 42 -15.23 -6.54 -0.21
CA HIS A 42 -15.14 -6.99 1.18
C HIS A 42 -13.90 -7.87 1.42
N GLU A 43 -13.58 -8.76 0.48
CA GLU A 43 -12.41 -9.64 0.53
C GLU A 43 -11.11 -8.82 0.61
N VAL A 44 -10.94 -7.84 -0.28
CA VAL A 44 -9.75 -6.96 -0.26
C VAL A 44 -9.66 -6.17 1.03
N LYS A 45 -10.80 -5.72 1.57
CA LYS A 45 -10.84 -5.01 2.86
C LYS A 45 -10.40 -5.90 4.01
N GLU A 46 -10.86 -7.15 4.06
CA GLU A 46 -10.49 -8.12 5.08
C GLU A 46 -9.01 -8.48 5.01
N ASP A 47 -8.48 -8.80 3.82
CA ASP A 47 -7.06 -9.06 3.60
C ASP A 47 -6.20 -7.89 4.05
N TYR A 48 -6.62 -6.66 3.72
CA TYR A 48 -5.91 -5.46 4.11
C TYR A 48 -5.83 -5.30 5.64
N GLN A 49 -6.94 -5.56 6.34
CA GLN A 49 -7.00 -5.51 7.80
C GLN A 49 -6.14 -6.61 8.44
N ASN A 50 -6.16 -7.82 7.89
CA ASN A 50 -5.35 -8.93 8.36
C ASN A 50 -3.86 -8.64 8.22
N LEU A 51 -3.44 -8.07 7.08
CA LEU A 51 -2.05 -7.67 6.85
C LEU A 51 -1.60 -6.56 7.81
N ILE A 52 -2.44 -5.52 8.02
CA ILE A 52 -2.14 -4.48 9.01
C ILE A 52 -1.97 -5.10 10.40
N ARG A 53 -2.91 -5.93 10.85
CA ARG A 53 -2.83 -6.56 12.17
C ARG A 53 -1.54 -7.36 12.33
N THR A 54 -1.14 -8.10 11.30
CA THR A 54 0.07 -8.94 11.32
C THR A 54 1.35 -8.11 11.36
N LEU A 55 1.40 -6.98 10.67
CA LEU A 55 2.59 -6.13 10.56
C LEU A 55 2.73 -5.11 11.69
N SER A 56 1.64 -4.85 12.43
CA SER A 56 1.59 -3.91 13.55
C SER A 56 1.62 -4.59 14.93
N SER A 57 1.73 -5.91 14.97
CA SER A 57 1.92 -6.71 16.21
C SER A 57 3.40 -6.93 16.47
#